data_AF-A0A2E1EN55-F1
#
_entry.id   AF-A0A2E1EN55-F1
#
_cell.length_a   1.000
_cell.length_b   1.000
_cell.length_c   1.000
_cell.angle_alpha   90.00
_cell.angle_beta   90.00
_cell.angle_gamma   90.00
#
_symmetry.space_group_name_H-M   'P 1'
#
loop_
_entity.id
_entity.type
_entity.pdbx_description
1 polymer ?
#
loop_
_entity_poly.entity_id
_entity_poly.type
_entity_poly.pdbx_seq_one_letter_code
_entity_poly.pdbx_strand_id
1 'polypeptide(L)'
;MKKSKLLETAKKFGTPAYIYDTTKISSQYKRLINSFNSVKKLQIYYAVKALSNLSILKFINSLGAGIDTVSIQEVIIGIKAGFSPEKIIYTPNSVSIDEISKVSKMGVKINIDNLNLLEQFGNLYPEIPVCIRINPHVMAGGNNKISVGHIDSKFGISIH
;
A
#
# COMPACT_ATOMS: atom_id res chain seq x y z
N MET A 1 -14.17 6.49 -20.78
CA MET A 1 -14.28 7.93 -21.10
C MET A 1 -14.26 8.20 -22.62
N LYS A 2 -15.12 9.11 -23.13
CA LYS A 2 -15.19 9.45 -24.58
C LYS A 2 -14.11 10.48 -24.97
N LYS A 3 -13.57 10.40 -26.20
CA LYS A 3 -12.53 11.33 -26.73
C LYS A 3 -12.96 12.80 -26.65
N SER A 4 -14.22 13.11 -26.96
CA SER A 4 -14.75 14.47 -26.88
C SER A 4 -14.61 15.07 -25.49
N LYS A 5 -14.86 14.28 -24.44
CA LYS A 5 -14.74 14.75 -23.05
C LYS A 5 -13.28 15.03 -22.65
N LEU A 6 -12.34 14.24 -23.17
CA LEU A 6 -10.91 14.47 -22.96
C LEU A 6 -10.47 15.80 -23.60
N LEU A 7 -10.90 16.07 -24.84
CA LEU A 7 -10.58 17.32 -25.54
C LEU A 7 -11.22 18.55 -24.86
N GLU A 8 -12.46 18.44 -24.38
CA GLU A 8 -13.12 19.50 -23.60
C GLU A 8 -12.36 19.79 -22.30
N THR A 9 -11.93 18.74 -21.60
CA THR A 9 -11.15 18.85 -20.35
C THR A 9 -9.80 19.52 -20.61
N ALA A 10 -9.10 19.12 -21.66
CA ALA A 10 -7.82 19.74 -22.05
C ALA A 10 -7.97 21.23 -22.39
N LYS A 11 -9.05 21.61 -23.09
CA LYS A 11 -9.35 23.03 -23.36
C LYS A 11 -9.69 23.81 -22.08
N LYS A 12 -10.43 23.19 -21.16
CA LYS A 12 -10.88 23.83 -19.92
C LYS A 12 -9.77 24.01 -18.87
N PHE A 13 -8.90 23.01 -18.72
CA PHE A 13 -7.90 22.97 -17.64
C PHE A 13 -6.45 23.10 -18.13
N GLY A 14 -6.22 23.17 -19.44
CA GLY A 14 -4.88 23.26 -20.04
C GLY A 14 -4.16 21.91 -20.14
N THR A 15 -2.93 21.95 -20.66
CA THR A 15 -2.07 20.77 -20.83
C THR A 15 -0.61 21.07 -20.43
N PRO A 16 0.15 20.08 -19.92
CA PRO A 16 -0.22 18.67 -19.73
C PRO A 16 -1.19 18.45 -18.56
N ALA A 17 -2.10 17.48 -18.70
CA ALA A 17 -3.11 17.16 -17.68
C ALA A 17 -3.22 15.64 -17.46
N TYR A 18 -3.27 15.22 -16.19
CA TYR A 18 -3.65 13.87 -15.80
C TYR A 18 -5.17 13.78 -15.61
N ILE A 19 -5.81 12.81 -16.24
CA ILE A 19 -7.25 12.58 -16.15
C ILE A 19 -7.49 11.14 -15.69
N TYR A 20 -8.27 10.98 -14.62
CA TYR A 20 -8.57 9.69 -14.02
C TYR A 20 -10.04 9.31 -14.23
N ASP A 21 -10.30 8.07 -14.67
CA ASP A 21 -11.64 7.52 -14.87
C ASP A 21 -12.05 6.71 -13.62
N THR A 22 -12.86 7.31 -12.74
CA THR A 22 -13.32 6.66 -11.49
C THR A 22 -14.16 5.41 -11.75
N THR A 23 -14.90 5.36 -12.87
CA THR A 23 -15.63 4.17 -13.31
C THR A 23 -14.68 3.00 -13.58
N LYS A 24 -13.52 3.26 -14.20
CA LYS A 24 -12.49 2.24 -14.39
C LYS A 24 -11.88 1.79 -13.08
N ILE A 25 -11.54 2.71 -12.18
CA ILE A 25 -11.00 2.38 -10.86
C ILE A 25 -11.97 1.47 -10.08
N SER A 26 -13.26 1.83 -10.03
CA SER A 26 -14.29 1.03 -9.35
C SER A 26 -14.48 -0.34 -10.01
N SER A 27 -14.48 -0.40 -11.35
CA SER A 27 -14.54 -1.66 -12.11
C SER A 27 -13.39 -2.60 -11.76
N GLN A 28 -12.16 -2.09 -11.68
CA GLN A 28 -10.98 -2.87 -11.33
C GLN A 28 -11.05 -3.38 -9.89
N TYR A 29 -11.47 -2.52 -8.96
CA TYR A 29 -11.67 -2.91 -7.56
C TYR A 29 -12.73 -4.02 -7.41
N LYS A 30 -13.91 -3.85 -8.03
CA LYS A 30 -14.97 -4.85 -8.01
C LYS A 30 -14.53 -6.17 -8.64
N ARG A 31 -13.77 -6.12 -9.74
CA ARG A 31 -13.20 -7.31 -10.36
C ARG A 31 -12.32 -8.08 -9.37
N LEU A 32 -11.42 -7.39 -8.67
CA LEU A 32 -10.56 -8.02 -7.65
C LEU A 32 -11.39 -8.64 -6.52
N ILE A 33 -12.30 -7.89 -5.91
CA ILE A 33 -13.15 -8.41 -4.82
C ILE A 33 -13.94 -9.66 -5.26
N ASN A 34 -14.54 -9.62 -6.44
CA ASN A 34 -15.36 -10.72 -6.94
C ASN A 34 -14.55 -11.99 -7.25
N SER A 35 -13.27 -11.86 -7.61
CA SER A 35 -12.38 -13.01 -7.82
C SER A 35 -12.08 -13.80 -6.54
N PHE A 36 -12.34 -13.22 -5.37
CA PHE A 36 -12.14 -13.84 -4.06
C PHE A 36 -13.46 -14.04 -3.30
N ASN A 37 -14.58 -14.23 -4.01
CA ASN A 37 -15.91 -14.35 -3.41
C ASN A 37 -16.06 -15.50 -2.39
N SER A 38 -15.23 -16.54 -2.48
CA SER A 38 -15.20 -17.67 -1.55
C SER A 38 -14.40 -17.38 -0.27
N VAL A 39 -13.61 -16.30 -0.24
CA VAL A 39 -12.79 -15.91 0.91
C VAL A 39 -13.65 -15.12 1.90
N LYS A 40 -14.00 -15.76 3.03
CA LYS A 40 -14.88 -15.18 4.07
C LYS A 40 -14.38 -13.85 4.65
N LYS A 41 -13.07 -13.67 4.75
CA LYS A 41 -12.43 -12.47 5.33
C LYS A 41 -11.36 -11.96 4.38
N LEU A 42 -11.77 -11.10 3.45
CA LEU A 42 -10.88 -10.45 2.49
C LEU A 42 -10.80 -8.96 2.78
N GLN A 43 -9.59 -8.40 2.77
CA GLN A 43 -9.38 -6.97 2.76
C GLN A 43 -8.39 -6.64 1.63
N ILE A 44 -8.79 -5.73 0.75
CA ILE A 44 -7.91 -5.22 -0.30
C ILE A 44 -7.20 -3.97 0.22
N TYR A 45 -5.87 -3.95 0.12
CA TYR A 45 -5.05 -2.78 0.43
C TYR A 45 -4.50 -2.18 -0.86
N TYR A 46 -4.85 -0.93 -1.14
CA TYR A 46 -4.35 -0.19 -2.29
C TYR A 46 -2.94 0.34 -1.99
N ALA A 47 -1.96 0.02 -2.84
CA ALA A 47 -0.60 0.52 -2.67
C ALA A 47 -0.51 2.02 -3.04
N VAL A 48 -0.32 2.87 -2.03
CA VAL A 48 -0.39 4.35 -2.17
C VAL A 48 0.68 4.89 -3.12
N LYS A 49 1.87 4.27 -3.13
CA LYS A 49 2.97 4.58 -4.07
C LYS A 49 2.57 4.56 -5.55
N ALA A 50 1.46 3.90 -5.92
CA ALA A 50 0.97 3.90 -7.29
C ALA A 50 0.30 5.24 -7.68
N LEU A 51 -0.49 5.84 -6.79
CA LEU A 51 -1.11 7.16 -6.96
C LEU A 51 -1.62 7.70 -5.62
N SER A 52 -0.86 8.61 -5.02
CA SER A 52 -1.14 9.22 -3.71
C SER A 52 -2.02 10.47 -3.77
N ASN A 53 -2.72 10.71 -4.90
CA ASN A 53 -3.61 11.86 -5.02
C ASN A 53 -4.75 11.76 -3.98
N LEU A 54 -4.92 12.81 -3.17
CA LEU A 54 -5.87 12.83 -2.05
C LEU A 54 -7.32 12.52 -2.48
N SER A 55 -7.77 13.03 -3.63
CA SER A 55 -9.13 12.78 -4.13
C SER A 55 -9.30 11.34 -4.60
N ILE A 56 -8.27 10.74 -5.19
CA ILE A 56 -8.28 9.32 -5.57
C ILE A 56 -8.26 8.44 -4.32
N LEU A 57 -7.46 8.77 -3.31
CA LEU A 57 -7.43 8.04 -2.04
C LEU A 57 -8.79 8.08 -1.34
N LYS A 58 -9.47 9.25 -1.30
CA LYS A 58 -10.86 9.35 -0.81
C LYS A 58 -11.82 8.45 -1.58
N PHE A 59 -11.68 8.40 -2.90
CA PHE A 59 -12.50 7.52 -3.73
C PHE A 59 -12.22 6.04 -3.45
N ILE A 60 -10.96 5.63 -3.34
CA ILE A 60 -10.56 4.26 -2.97
C ILE A 60 -11.11 3.87 -1.59
N ASN A 61 -11.04 4.79 -0.62
CA ASN A 61 -11.63 4.60 0.71
C ASN A 61 -13.15 4.36 0.62
N SER A 62 -13.85 5.14 -0.21
CA SER A 62 -15.31 4.99 -0.42
C SER A 62 -15.70 3.64 -1.03
N LEU A 63 -14.77 2.94 -1.69
CA LEU A 63 -14.99 1.58 -2.20
C LEU A 63 -14.81 0.51 -1.12
N GLY A 64 -14.32 0.87 0.08
CA GLY A 64 -14.11 -0.03 1.22
C GLY A 64 -12.70 -0.61 1.34
N ALA A 65 -11.77 -0.18 0.49
CA ALA A 65 -10.38 -0.62 0.55
C ALA A 65 -9.66 -0.11 1.81
N GLY A 66 -8.56 -0.77 2.16
CA GLY A 66 -7.50 -0.19 2.99
C GLY A 66 -6.37 0.34 2.11
N ILE A 67 -5.26 0.75 2.72
CA ILE A 67 -4.07 1.20 2.01
C ILE A 67 -2.78 0.57 2.52
N ASP A 68 -1.90 0.24 1.59
CA ASP A 68 -0.52 -0.18 1.85
C ASP A 68 0.40 1.01 1.59
N THR A 69 1.19 1.37 2.60
CA THR A 69 2.01 2.58 2.67
C THR A 69 3.46 2.23 2.96
N VAL A 70 4.39 3.00 2.39
CA VAL A 70 5.83 2.80 2.52
C VAL A 70 6.56 3.97 3.18
N SER A 71 5.84 5.04 3.54
CA SER A 71 6.38 6.19 4.28
C SER A 71 5.36 6.74 5.28
N ILE A 72 5.83 7.41 6.33
CA ILE A 72 4.95 8.13 7.25
C ILE A 72 4.10 9.20 6.53
N GLN A 73 4.59 9.81 5.45
CA GLN A 73 3.82 10.78 4.67
C GLN A 73 2.64 10.13 3.95
N GLU A 74 2.80 8.88 3.47
CA GLU A 74 1.69 8.09 2.92
C GLU A 74 0.67 7.69 3.98
N VAL A 75 1.11 7.38 5.20
CA VAL A 75 0.20 7.17 6.35
C VAL A 75 -0.61 8.44 6.62
N ILE A 76 0.06 9.60 6.70
CA ILE A 76 -0.59 10.89 6.98
C ILE A 76 -1.59 11.26 5.89
N ILE A 77 -1.25 11.11 4.60
CA ILE A 77 -2.20 11.43 3.52
C ILE A 77 -3.36 10.44 3.48
N GLY A 78 -3.13 9.18 3.87
CA GLY A 78 -4.17 8.17 4.09
C GLY A 78 -5.17 8.58 5.17
N ILE A 79 -4.68 8.98 6.34
CA ILE A 79 -5.53 9.48 7.42
C ILE A 79 -6.31 10.72 6.96
N LYS A 80 -5.66 11.67 6.26
CA LYS A 80 -6.32 12.84 5.65
C LYS A 80 -7.37 12.48 4.58
N ALA A 81 -7.21 11.34 3.90
CA ALA A 81 -8.19 10.81 2.96
C ALA A 81 -9.36 10.08 3.66
N GLY A 82 -9.33 9.97 4.99
CA GLY A 82 -10.38 9.39 5.81
C GLY A 82 -10.25 7.89 6.05
N PHE A 83 -9.09 7.28 5.74
CA PHE A 83 -8.86 5.89 6.14
C PHE A 83 -8.70 5.83 7.66
N SER A 84 -9.38 4.87 8.29
CA SER A 84 -9.14 4.57 9.70
C SER A 84 -7.78 3.87 9.86
N PRO A 85 -7.01 4.15 10.93
CA PRO A 85 -5.65 3.63 11.09
C PRO A 85 -5.52 2.11 10.96
N GLU A 86 -6.52 1.36 11.43
CA GLU A 86 -6.55 -0.10 11.36
C GLU A 86 -6.69 -0.66 9.93
N LYS A 87 -7.05 0.19 8.96
CA LYS A 87 -7.08 -0.10 7.52
C LYS A 87 -5.83 0.37 6.78
N ILE A 88 -4.81 0.83 7.50
CA ILE A 88 -3.52 1.21 6.95
C ILE A 88 -2.50 0.14 7.34
N ILE A 89 -1.75 -0.36 6.36
CA ILE A 89 -0.54 -1.14 6.58
C ILE A 89 0.64 -0.24 6.23
N TYR A 90 1.62 -0.19 7.12
CA TYR A 90 2.89 0.49 6.91
C TYR A 90 3.98 -0.56 6.78
N THR A 91 4.56 -0.66 5.59
CA THR A 91 5.65 -1.59 5.26
C THR A 91 6.95 -0.79 5.06
N PRO A 92 7.63 -0.38 6.14
CA PRO A 92 8.88 0.36 6.03
C PRO A 92 10.05 -0.52 5.58
N ASN A 93 10.98 0.08 4.84
CA ASN A 93 12.30 -0.48 4.61
C ASN A 93 13.34 0.60 4.95
N SER A 94 14.32 0.26 5.79
CA SER A 94 15.43 1.15 6.15
C SER A 94 15.01 2.51 6.75
N VAL A 95 14.03 2.50 7.66
CA VAL A 95 13.59 3.71 8.39
C VAL A 95 14.00 3.64 9.86
N SER A 96 13.98 4.79 10.54
CA SER A 96 14.26 4.87 11.98
C SER A 96 13.19 4.19 12.84
N ILE A 97 13.60 3.65 13.98
CA ILE A 97 12.69 3.08 14.98
C ILE A 97 11.66 4.11 15.48
N ASP A 98 12.07 5.37 15.56
CA ASP A 98 11.20 6.49 15.97
C ASP A 98 10.05 6.73 14.99
N GLU A 99 10.29 6.58 13.68
CA GLU A 99 9.23 6.67 12.67
C GLU A 99 8.19 5.57 12.86
N ILE A 100 8.66 4.34 13.09
CA ILE A 100 7.79 3.17 13.28
C ILE A 100 7.01 3.30 14.58
N SER A 101 7.66 3.75 15.65
CA SER A 101 7.00 4.05 16.94
C SER A 101 5.89 5.10 16.78
N LYS A 102 6.15 6.18 16.03
CA LYS A 102 5.13 7.20 15.73
C LYS A 102 3.95 6.62 14.97
N VAL A 103 4.20 5.85 13.91
CA VAL A 103 3.14 5.23 13.10
C VAL A 103 2.36 4.19 13.91
N SER A 104 3.04 3.40 14.74
CA SER A 104 2.40 2.41 15.61
C SER A 104 1.46 3.05 16.63
N LYS A 105 1.88 4.16 17.26
CA LYS A 105 1.03 4.95 18.18
C LYS A 105 -0.23 5.53 17.53
N MET A 106 -0.25 5.65 16.19
CA MET A 106 -1.46 6.06 15.45
C MET A 106 -2.48 4.93 15.30
N GLY A 107 -2.15 3.68 15.69
CA GLY A 107 -3.00 2.50 15.50
C GLY A 107 -2.85 1.83 14.13
N VAL A 108 -1.82 2.19 13.37
CA VAL A 108 -1.52 1.63 12.05
C VAL A 108 -0.82 0.29 12.19
N LYS A 109 -1.16 -0.67 11.31
CA LYS A 109 -0.51 -1.98 11.29
C LYS A 109 0.90 -1.86 10.73
N ILE A 110 1.88 -2.36 11.48
CA ILE A 110 3.28 -2.38 11.06
C ILE A 110 3.59 -3.71 10.38
N ASN A 111 4.23 -3.67 9.21
CA ASN A 111 4.71 -4.83 8.49
C ASN A 111 6.23 -4.78 8.39
N ILE A 112 6.92 -5.54 9.25
CA ILE A 112 8.37 -5.47 9.43
C ILE A 112 9.08 -6.25 8.32
N ASP A 113 10.08 -5.61 7.72
CA ASP A 113 10.75 -6.08 6.51
C ASP A 113 12.15 -6.69 6.74
N ASN A 114 12.69 -6.64 7.96
CA ASN A 114 14.03 -7.19 8.27
C ASN A 114 14.17 -7.57 9.76
N LEU A 115 15.11 -8.47 10.06
CA LEU A 115 15.34 -9.03 11.41
C LEU A 115 15.81 -7.99 12.42
N ASN A 116 16.76 -7.13 12.04
CA ASN A 116 17.30 -6.11 12.94
C ASN A 116 16.19 -5.17 13.45
N LEU A 117 15.28 -4.77 12.56
CA LEU A 117 14.14 -3.95 12.95
C LEU A 117 13.13 -4.73 13.81
N LEU A 118 12.90 -6.01 13.51
CA LEU A 118 12.03 -6.87 14.31
C LEU A 118 12.56 -6.99 15.74
N GLU A 119 13.85 -7.22 15.91
CA GLU A 119 14.50 -7.33 17.21
C GLU A 119 14.41 -6.01 17.99
N GLN A 120 14.80 -4.89 17.37
CA GLN A 120 14.74 -3.57 18.02
C GLN A 120 13.31 -3.18 18.41
N PHE A 121 12.35 -3.35 17.50
CA PHE A 121 10.95 -2.99 17.75
C PHE A 121 10.31 -3.93 18.77
N GLY A 122 10.56 -5.24 18.67
CA GLY A 122 10.02 -6.23 19.60
C GLY A 122 10.53 -6.07 21.02
N ASN A 123 11.80 -5.69 21.20
CA ASN A 123 12.37 -5.39 22.53
C ASN A 123 11.76 -4.12 23.15
N LEU A 124 11.49 -3.09 22.35
CA LEU A 124 10.92 -1.83 22.84
C LEU A 124 9.40 -1.89 23.05
N TYR A 125 8.70 -2.67 22.22
CA TYR A 125 7.24 -2.71 22.15
C TYR A 125 6.69 -4.15 22.07
N PRO A 126 6.96 -5.01 23.07
CA PRO A 126 6.66 -6.45 23.00
C PRO A 126 5.17 -6.78 22.85
N GLU A 127 4.29 -5.89 23.30
CA GLU A 127 2.83 -6.07 23.28
C GLU A 127 2.15 -5.59 21.97
N ILE A 128 2.91 -4.93 21.07
CA ILE A 128 2.34 -4.38 19.84
C ILE A 128 2.36 -5.45 18.74
N PRO A 129 1.20 -5.84 18.18
CA PRO A 129 1.16 -6.82 17.11
C PRO A 129 1.75 -6.25 15.81
N VAL A 130 2.56 -7.07 15.14
CA VAL A 130 3.18 -6.74 13.86
C VAL A 130 2.95 -7.84 12.83
N CYS A 131 2.94 -7.47 11.56
CA CYS A 131 3.13 -8.39 10.45
C CYS A 131 4.63 -8.57 10.18
N ILE A 132 5.00 -9.72 9.64
CA ILE A 132 6.35 -10.01 9.17
C ILE A 132 6.30 -10.22 7.66
N ARG A 133 7.10 -9.46 6.92
CA ARG A 133 7.27 -9.65 5.48
C ARG A 133 8.32 -10.73 5.25
N ILE A 134 7.88 -11.87 4.72
CA ILE A 134 8.74 -13.02 4.43
C ILE A 134 9.18 -12.97 2.97
N ASN A 135 10.45 -13.27 2.71
CA ASN A 135 10.95 -13.61 1.38
C ASN A 135 11.02 -15.15 1.24
N PRO A 136 10.06 -15.77 0.52
CA PRO A 136 9.98 -17.23 0.41
C PRO A 136 10.90 -17.84 -0.65
N HIS A 137 11.78 -17.05 -1.27
CA HIS A 137 12.68 -17.51 -2.35
C HIS A 137 11.96 -18.12 -3.56
N VAL A 138 10.73 -17.67 -3.80
CA VAL A 138 9.98 -18.10 -4.98
C VAL A 138 10.45 -17.27 -6.16
N MET A 139 11.08 -17.93 -7.14
CA MET A 139 11.38 -17.32 -8.43
C MET A 139 10.07 -16.98 -9.15
N ALA A 140 9.66 -15.72 -9.04
CA ALA A 140 8.57 -15.12 -9.81
C ALA A 140 9.14 -14.01 -10.71
N GLY A 141 8.53 -13.84 -11.88
CA GLY A 141 9.03 -12.96 -12.95
C GLY A 141 9.76 -13.74 -14.04
N GLY A 142 9.63 -13.32 -15.30
CA GLY A 142 10.17 -14.05 -16.45
C GLY A 142 11.69 -14.18 -16.51
N ASN A 143 12.46 -13.47 -15.67
CA ASN A 143 13.91 -13.62 -15.53
C ASN A 143 14.44 -13.12 -14.16
N ASN A 144 15.70 -13.45 -13.84
CA ASN A 144 16.36 -13.11 -12.58
C ASN A 144 16.41 -11.60 -12.27
N LYS A 145 16.44 -10.71 -13.27
CA LYS A 145 16.56 -9.26 -13.05
C LYS A 145 15.28 -8.60 -12.57
N ILE A 146 14.13 -9.25 -12.78
CA ILE A 146 12.81 -8.75 -12.37
C ILE A 146 12.20 -9.58 -11.24
N SER A 147 12.93 -10.58 -10.74
CA SER A 147 12.56 -11.29 -9.54
C SER A 147 12.94 -10.48 -8.33
N VAL A 148 12.00 -10.23 -7.43
CA VAL A 148 12.25 -9.52 -6.15
C VAL A 148 12.33 -10.48 -4.97
N GLY A 149 12.25 -11.79 -5.24
CA GLY A 149 12.35 -12.86 -4.26
C GLY A 149 13.66 -13.65 -4.36
N HIS A 150 14.71 -13.09 -4.94
CA HIS A 150 16.03 -13.73 -4.94
C HIS A 150 16.73 -13.55 -3.59
N ILE A 151 17.81 -14.30 -3.37
CA ILE A 151 18.57 -14.30 -2.12
C ILE A 151 19.14 -12.93 -1.74
N ASP A 152 19.55 -12.15 -2.74
CA ASP A 152 20.10 -10.80 -2.52
C ASP A 152 19.03 -9.71 -2.38
N SER A 153 17.75 -10.09 -2.19
CA SER A 153 16.68 -9.10 -2.09
C SER A 153 16.80 -8.34 -0.78
N LYS A 154 16.81 -7.01 -0.87
CA LYS A 154 16.75 -6.14 0.32
C LYS A 154 15.39 -6.15 1.03
N PHE A 155 14.43 -6.91 0.52
CA PHE A 155 13.05 -6.94 0.96
C PHE A 155 12.71 -8.28 1.62
N GLY A 156 12.06 -8.19 2.77
CA GLY A 156 11.58 -9.31 3.56
C GLY A 156 12.70 -10.05 4.30
N ILE A 157 12.28 -10.83 5.29
CA ILE A 157 13.13 -11.74 6.03
C ILE A 157 13.25 -13.05 5.24
N SER A 158 14.49 -13.43 4.93
CA SER A 158 14.81 -14.73 4.34
C SER A 158 14.39 -15.87 5.28
N ILE A 159 13.78 -16.92 4.72
CA ILE A 159 13.50 -18.19 5.43
C ILE A 159 14.52 -19.29 5.10
N HIS A 160 15.60 -18.93 4.41
CA HIS A 160 16.75 -19.78 4.10
C HIS A 160 18.03 -19.13 4.61
#